data_AF-A0A6G1RVR3-F1
#
_entry.id   AF-A0A6G1RVR3-F1
#
_cell.length_a   1.000
_cell.length_b   1.000
_cell.length_c   1.000
_cell.angle_alpha   90.00
_cell.angle_beta   90.00
_cell.angle_gamma   90.00
#
_symmetry.space_group_name_H-M   'P 1'
#
loop_
_entity.id
_entity.type
_entity.pdbx_description
1 polymer ?
#
loop_
_entity_poly.entity_id
_entity_poly.type
_entity_poly.pdbx_seq_one_letter_code
_entity_poly.pdbx_strand_id
1 'polypeptide(L)'
;DILVKSDLQTSSQRLNLSASSAAVAELKPDCCIDDVIHHEVKEIGTHILVCAVSYTTQTGEKMYFRKFFKFQVLKPLDVKTKFYNAESDLSSVTDEVFLEAQIQNITTSPMFMEKVSLEPSMMYNVAELNTVDTAGESESTFGSRTYLQPMDTRQYLYCLKPKQEFAEKAGVIKGVTVIGKLDIVWKTNLGERG
;
A
#
# COMPACT_ATOMS: atom_id res chain seq x y z
N ASP A 1 34.99 -20.16 -4.84
CA ASP A 1 34.12 -19.15 -4.21
C ASP A 1 33.40 -18.32 -5.25
N ILE A 2 32.08 -18.29 -5.11
CA ILE A 2 31.12 -17.57 -5.93
C ILE A 2 30.31 -16.70 -4.99
N LEU A 3 30.26 -15.40 -5.27
CA LEU A 3 29.53 -14.42 -4.53
C LEU A 3 28.49 -13.77 -5.45
N VAL A 4 27.23 -13.84 -5.05
CA VAL A 4 26.13 -13.14 -5.71
C VAL A 4 25.70 -12.01 -4.80
N LYS A 5 25.59 -10.80 -5.36
CA LYS A 5 25.16 -9.61 -4.64
C LYS A 5 24.03 -8.93 -5.41
N SER A 6 23.00 -8.53 -4.68
CA SER A 6 21.88 -7.77 -5.22
C SER A 6 21.77 -6.44 -4.50
N ASP A 7 21.80 -5.34 -5.24
CA ASP A 7 21.59 -3.98 -4.72
C ASP A 7 20.39 -3.34 -5.44
N LEU A 8 19.51 -2.66 -4.73
CA LEU A 8 18.48 -1.80 -5.31
C LEU A 8 18.94 -0.35 -5.26
N GLN A 9 19.07 0.27 -6.43
CA GLN A 9 19.39 1.68 -6.57
C GLN A 9 18.13 2.47 -6.89
N THR A 10 17.86 3.48 -6.06
CA THR A 10 16.78 4.45 -6.21
C THR A 10 17.37 5.83 -6.57
N SER A 11 16.54 6.87 -6.71
CA SER A 11 17.06 8.24 -6.85
C SER A 11 17.79 8.74 -5.61
N SER A 12 17.36 8.31 -4.42
CA SER A 12 17.84 8.85 -3.15
C SER A 12 18.93 7.98 -2.48
N GLN A 13 18.89 6.67 -2.69
CA GLN A 13 19.68 5.71 -1.93
C GLN A 13 20.03 4.45 -2.71
N ARG A 14 21.02 3.71 -2.20
CA ARG A 14 21.38 2.36 -2.66
C ARG A 14 21.26 1.39 -1.50
N LEU A 15 20.38 0.41 -1.65
CA LEU A 15 20.05 -0.60 -0.64
C LEU A 15 20.69 -1.93 -1.02
N ASN A 16 21.33 -2.62 -0.07
CA ASN A 16 21.78 -3.98 -0.29
C ASN A 16 20.63 -4.94 0.02
N LEU A 17 20.24 -5.74 -0.97
CA LEU A 17 19.11 -6.68 -0.90
C LEU A 17 19.55 -8.15 -0.92
N SER A 18 20.85 -8.43 -0.80
CA SER A 18 21.36 -9.81 -0.88
C SER A 18 20.83 -10.62 0.30
N ALA A 19 20.05 -11.68 0.05
CA ALA A 19 19.42 -12.46 1.12
C ALA A 19 20.41 -13.44 1.78
N SER A 20 21.39 -13.92 1.01
CA SER A 20 22.51 -14.75 1.48
C SER A 20 23.84 -14.00 1.40
N SER A 21 24.58 -13.94 2.51
CA SER A 21 25.98 -13.52 2.55
C SER A 21 26.96 -14.69 2.37
N ALA A 22 26.46 -15.91 2.27
CA ALA A 22 27.30 -17.10 2.19
C ALA A 22 27.86 -17.25 0.77
N ALA A 23 29.19 -17.20 0.67
CA ALA A 23 29.88 -17.55 -0.57
C ALA A 23 29.59 -19.03 -0.91
N VAL A 24 29.13 -19.28 -2.12
CA VAL A 24 28.98 -20.64 -2.64
C VAL A 24 30.37 -21.13 -3.05
N ALA A 25 30.83 -22.23 -2.45
CA ALA A 25 32.20 -22.72 -2.68
C ALA A 25 32.44 -23.08 -4.16
N GLU A 26 31.51 -23.83 -4.76
CA GLU A 26 31.59 -24.34 -6.11
C GLU A 26 30.17 -24.44 -6.73
N LEU A 27 30.06 -24.18 -8.04
CA LEU A 27 28.84 -24.38 -8.82
C LEU A 27 29.14 -25.39 -9.93
N LYS A 28 28.43 -26.53 -9.91
CA LYS A 28 28.60 -27.61 -10.89
C LYS A 28 27.99 -27.22 -12.25
N PRO A 29 28.41 -27.88 -13.34
CA PRO A 29 27.72 -27.75 -14.62
C PRO A 29 26.21 -28.00 -14.47
N ASP A 30 25.43 -27.22 -15.21
CA ASP A 30 23.96 -27.26 -15.22
C ASP A 30 23.26 -26.95 -13.88
N CYS A 31 23.99 -26.50 -12.87
CA CYS A 31 23.43 -25.99 -11.62
C CYS A 31 23.25 -24.47 -11.67
N CYS A 32 22.34 -23.96 -10.84
CA CYS A 32 22.08 -22.54 -10.66
C CYS A 32 22.13 -22.14 -9.18
N ILE A 33 22.25 -20.84 -8.94
CA ILE A 33 22.13 -20.22 -7.62
C ILE A 33 20.89 -19.34 -7.70
N ASP A 34 19.82 -19.78 -7.06
CA ASP A 34 18.55 -19.06 -7.01
C ASP A 34 18.36 -18.46 -5.63
N ASP A 35 17.86 -17.22 -5.59
CA ASP A 35 17.55 -16.52 -4.36
C ASP A 35 16.27 -15.69 -4.56
N VAL A 36 15.45 -15.58 -3.53
CA VAL A 36 14.19 -14.85 -3.57
C VAL A 36 14.27 -13.64 -2.65
N ILE A 37 14.28 -12.46 -3.28
CA ILE A 37 14.42 -11.19 -2.58
C ILE A 37 13.02 -10.59 -2.36
N HIS A 38 12.70 -10.32 -1.10
CA HIS A 38 11.48 -9.61 -0.73
C HIS A 38 11.86 -8.22 -0.22
N HIS A 39 11.43 -7.17 -0.93
CA HIS A 39 11.69 -5.80 -0.52
C HIS A 39 10.48 -4.92 -0.81
N GLU A 40 10.01 -4.22 0.21
CA GLU A 40 8.93 -3.23 0.08
C GLU A 40 9.48 -1.95 -0.56
N VAL A 41 8.93 -1.58 -1.71
CA VAL A 41 9.36 -0.39 -2.44
C VAL A 41 8.52 0.82 -2.03
N LYS A 42 9.16 1.81 -1.42
CA LYS A 42 8.50 3.01 -0.88
C LYS A 42 8.63 4.26 -1.75
N GLU A 43 9.68 4.32 -2.56
CA GLU A 43 10.00 5.49 -3.38
C GLU A 43 9.41 5.36 -4.78
N ILE A 44 8.64 6.36 -5.22
CA ILE A 44 8.16 6.46 -6.60
C ILE A 44 9.30 6.97 -7.47
N GLY A 45 9.44 6.43 -8.69
CA GLY A 45 10.47 6.88 -9.61
C GLY A 45 11.11 5.73 -10.36
N THR A 46 12.26 6.02 -10.96
CA THR A 46 13.08 5.02 -11.62
C THR A 46 13.93 4.28 -10.60
N HIS A 47 13.86 2.95 -10.62
CA HIS A 47 14.67 2.06 -9.81
C HIS A 47 15.54 1.19 -10.70
N ILE A 48 16.67 0.74 -10.17
CA ILE A 48 17.58 -0.17 -10.86
C ILE A 48 17.98 -1.27 -9.89
N LEU A 49 17.55 -2.51 -10.17
CA LEU A 49 18.08 -3.69 -9.51
C LEU A 49 19.41 -4.05 -10.16
N VAL A 50 20.47 -4.09 -9.36
CA VAL A 50 21.84 -4.43 -9.77
C VAL A 50 22.19 -5.79 -9.21
N CYS A 51 22.34 -6.77 -10.09
CA CYS A 51 22.81 -8.11 -9.71
C CYS A 51 24.26 -8.26 -10.16
N ALA A 52 25.17 -8.47 -9.22
CA ALA A 52 26.59 -8.64 -9.46
C ALA A 52 27.04 -10.03 -9.02
N VAL A 53 27.91 -10.64 -9.83
CA VAL A 53 28.49 -11.95 -9.55
C VAL A 53 30.00 -11.83 -9.61
N SER A 54 30.65 -12.31 -8.56
CA SER A 54 32.11 -12.46 -8.48
C SER A 54 32.43 -13.93 -8.28
N TYR A 55 33.34 -14.50 -9.05
CA TYR A 55 33.74 -15.89 -8.88
C TYR A 55 35.19 -16.15 -9.29
N THR A 56 35.77 -17.25 -8.82
CA THR A 56 37.10 -17.71 -9.24
C THR A 56 36.95 -18.92 -10.16
N THR A 57 37.59 -18.90 -11.32
CA THR A 57 37.62 -20.03 -12.25
C THR A 57 38.51 -21.17 -11.73
N GLN A 58 38.44 -22.34 -12.37
CA GLN A 58 39.34 -23.46 -12.05
C GLN A 58 40.82 -23.13 -12.33
N THR A 59 41.10 -22.20 -13.23
CA THR A 59 42.45 -21.68 -13.53
C THR A 59 42.95 -20.65 -12.49
N GLY A 60 42.13 -20.31 -11.48
CA GLY A 60 42.46 -19.35 -10.43
C GLY A 60 42.19 -17.89 -10.80
N GLU A 61 41.55 -17.63 -11.96
CA GLU A 61 41.26 -16.27 -12.42
C GLU A 61 40.02 -15.71 -11.70
N LYS A 62 40.12 -14.48 -11.22
CA LYS A 62 38.99 -13.77 -10.61
C LYS A 62 38.15 -13.10 -11.67
N MET A 63 36.90 -13.52 -11.78
CA MET A 63 35.91 -13.02 -12.72
C MET A 63 34.87 -12.17 -11.99
N TYR A 64 34.38 -11.14 -12.68
CA TYR A 64 33.36 -10.24 -12.17
C TYR A 64 32.46 -9.76 -13.31
N PHE A 65 31.14 -9.84 -13.11
CA PHE A 65 30.18 -9.18 -13.99
C PHE A 65 28.96 -8.69 -13.22
N ARG A 66 28.20 -7.78 -13.84
CA ARG A 66 26.94 -7.26 -13.28
C ARG A 66 25.91 -7.01 -14.37
N LYS A 67 24.64 -7.17 -14.01
CA LYS A 67 23.48 -6.80 -14.83
C LYS A 67 22.65 -5.74 -14.11
N PHE A 68 22.02 -4.88 -14.91
CA PHE A 68 21.17 -3.79 -14.44
C PHE A 68 19.77 -4.01 -14.98
N PHE A 69 18.78 -4.04 -14.09
CA PHE A 69 17.37 -4.15 -14.42
C PHE A 69 16.68 -2.86 -14.00
N LYS A 70 16.45 -1.98 -14.97
CA LYS A 70 15.79 -0.69 -14.75
C LYS A 70 14.28 -0.87 -14.83
N PHE A 71 13.55 -0.38 -13.84
CA PHE A 71 12.10 -0.40 -13.80
C PHE A 71 11.53 0.90 -13.21
N GLN A 72 10.28 1.20 -13.52
CA GLN A 72 9.59 2.38 -13.04
C GLN A 72 8.58 1.98 -11.96
N VAL A 73 8.66 2.64 -10.81
CA VAL A 73 7.71 2.52 -9.71
C VAL A 73 6.75 3.70 -9.81
N LEU A 74 5.46 3.40 -9.90
CA LEU A 74 4.38 4.38 -10.03
C LEU A 74 3.46 4.28 -8.82
N LYS A 75 2.71 5.36 -8.54
CA LYS A 75 1.65 5.33 -7.54
C LYS A 75 0.59 4.31 -7.98
N PRO A 76 0.18 3.34 -7.15
CA PRO A 76 -0.77 2.30 -7.55
C PRO A 76 -2.24 2.78 -7.47
N LEU A 77 -2.53 3.62 -6.47
CA LEU A 77 -3.86 4.12 -6.17
C LEU A 77 -3.83 5.65 -6.12
N ASP A 78 -4.82 6.31 -6.71
CA ASP A 78 -5.09 7.71 -6.39
C ASP A 78 -6.16 7.79 -5.30
N VAL A 79 -5.91 8.59 -4.27
CA VAL A 79 -6.79 8.71 -3.10
C VAL A 79 -7.15 10.18 -2.93
N LYS A 80 -8.45 10.48 -2.98
CA LYS A 80 -9.00 11.81 -2.72
C LYS A 80 -10.02 11.72 -1.60
N THR A 81 -10.03 12.71 -0.72
CA THR A 81 -10.97 12.76 0.40
C THR A 81 -11.84 14.00 0.32
N LYS A 82 -13.11 13.87 0.70
CA LYS A 82 -14.05 14.98 0.86
C LYS A 82 -14.72 14.88 2.22
N PHE A 83 -14.94 16.04 2.83
CA PHE A 83 -15.52 16.15 4.17
C PHE A 83 -16.84 16.90 4.08
N TYR A 84 -17.85 16.39 4.77
CA TYR A 84 -19.17 16.99 4.87
C TYR A 84 -19.54 17.11 6.34
N ASN A 85 -19.83 18.33 6.80
CA ASN A 85 -20.36 18.52 8.14
C ASN A 85 -21.87 18.26 8.12
N ALA A 86 -22.37 17.54 9.12
CA ALA A 86 -23.80 17.33 9.25
C ALA A 86 -24.48 18.63 9.72
N GLU A 87 -25.27 19.26 8.85
CA GLU A 87 -26.18 20.33 9.24
C GLU A 87 -27.51 19.69 9.64
N SER A 88 -27.98 19.91 10.88
CA SER A 88 -29.30 19.45 11.30
C SER A 88 -30.32 20.58 11.16
N ASP A 89 -31.47 20.32 10.56
CA ASP A 89 -32.59 21.27 10.40
C ASP A 89 -33.34 21.62 11.70
N LEU A 90 -32.90 21.10 12.86
CA LEU A 90 -33.61 21.16 14.14
C LEU A 90 -32.71 21.64 15.29
N SER A 91 -32.18 22.87 15.20
CA SER A 91 -31.57 23.63 16.32
C SER A 91 -30.44 22.97 17.13
N SER A 92 -29.98 21.77 16.78
CA SER A 92 -28.90 21.05 17.45
C SER A 92 -27.90 20.57 16.41
N VAL A 93 -26.94 21.43 16.04
CA VAL A 93 -25.80 21.03 15.21
C VAL A 93 -25.21 19.75 15.80
N THR A 94 -25.34 18.65 15.08
CA THR A 94 -24.61 17.42 15.42
C THR A 94 -23.16 17.68 15.03
N ASP A 95 -22.21 17.41 15.93
CA ASP A 95 -20.78 17.49 15.61
C ASP A 95 -20.31 16.31 14.72
N GLU A 96 -21.22 15.77 13.91
CA GLU A 96 -20.99 14.67 12.98
C GLU A 96 -20.29 15.16 11.71
N VAL A 97 -19.29 14.40 11.28
CA VAL A 97 -18.56 14.66 10.04
C VAL A 97 -18.59 13.41 9.19
N PHE A 98 -18.95 13.54 7.92
CA PHE A 98 -18.86 12.46 6.95
C PHE A 98 -17.59 12.62 6.11
N LEU A 99 -16.84 11.52 5.99
CA LEU A 99 -15.68 11.40 5.12
C LEU A 99 -16.03 10.52 3.92
N GLU A 100 -15.94 11.08 2.73
CA GLU A 100 -15.93 10.32 1.48
C GLU A 100 -14.48 10.12 1.02
N ALA A 101 -14.03 8.87 0.95
CA ALA A 101 -12.73 8.49 0.40
C ALA A 101 -12.92 7.90 -1.01
N GLN A 102 -12.42 8.60 -2.03
CA GLN A 102 -12.40 8.16 -3.41
C GLN A 102 -11.07 7.46 -3.70
N ILE A 103 -11.11 6.17 -4.00
CA ILE A 103 -9.95 5.35 -4.34
C ILE A 103 -10.06 4.96 -5.80
N GLN A 104 -9.11 5.40 -6.61
CA GLN A 104 -9.01 5.08 -8.03
C GLN A 104 -7.82 4.16 -8.30
N ASN A 105 -8.05 3.07 -9.03
CA ASN A 105 -6.96 2.25 -9.56
C ASN A 105 -6.34 2.98 -10.75
N ILE A 106 -5.10 3.44 -10.61
CA ILE A 106 -4.36 4.13 -11.67
C ILE A 106 -3.29 3.23 -12.31
N THR A 107 -3.29 1.94 -11.97
CA THR A 107 -2.47 0.93 -12.64
C THR A 107 -3.13 0.46 -13.94
N THR A 108 -2.39 -0.31 -14.74
CA THR A 108 -2.87 -0.90 -15.98
C THR A 108 -3.54 -2.26 -15.79
N SER A 109 -3.64 -2.77 -14.55
CA SER A 109 -4.18 -4.09 -14.25
C SER A 109 -5.27 -4.01 -13.19
N PRO A 110 -6.25 -4.94 -13.18
CA PRO A 110 -7.23 -5.01 -12.11
C PRO A 110 -6.55 -5.34 -10.77
N MET A 111 -7.09 -4.80 -9.68
CA MET A 111 -6.64 -5.11 -8.33
C MET A 111 -7.80 -5.53 -7.43
N PHE A 112 -7.53 -6.41 -6.49
CA PHE A 112 -8.48 -6.86 -5.49
C PHE A 112 -8.36 -6.00 -4.24
N MET A 113 -9.45 -5.34 -3.83
CA MET A 113 -9.46 -4.52 -2.61
C MET A 113 -9.76 -5.40 -1.39
N GLU A 114 -8.72 -5.91 -0.72
CA GLU A 114 -8.89 -6.80 0.44
C GLU A 114 -9.48 -6.06 1.64
N LYS A 115 -9.02 -4.82 1.89
CA LYS A 115 -9.47 -4.02 3.02
C LYS A 115 -9.43 -2.55 2.66
N VAL A 116 -10.50 -1.83 3.01
CA VAL A 116 -10.51 -0.37 3.01
C VAL A 116 -11.27 0.06 4.25
N SER A 117 -10.54 0.52 5.27
CA SER A 117 -11.13 0.91 6.55
C SER A 117 -10.51 2.20 7.06
N LEU A 118 -11.26 2.97 7.84
CA LEU A 118 -10.75 4.16 8.48
C LEU A 118 -10.45 3.87 9.96
N GLU A 119 -9.17 3.83 10.32
CA GLU A 119 -8.75 3.75 11.71
C GLU A 119 -9.05 5.09 12.40
N PRO A 120 -9.93 5.11 13.42
CA PRO A 120 -10.31 6.36 14.09
C PRO A 120 -9.13 6.97 14.83
N SER A 121 -9.04 8.30 14.84
CA SER A 121 -8.15 8.97 15.78
C SER A 121 -8.68 8.88 17.21
N MET A 122 -7.86 9.24 18.19
CA MET A 122 -8.27 9.18 19.60
C MET A 122 -9.54 9.97 19.91
N MET A 123 -9.86 11.00 19.12
CA MET A 123 -10.97 11.93 19.35
C MET A 123 -12.33 11.45 18.79
N TYR A 124 -12.32 10.52 17.84
CA TYR A 124 -13.53 10.15 17.09
C TYR A 124 -13.86 8.67 17.26
N ASN A 125 -15.15 8.38 17.19
CA ASN A 125 -15.68 7.09 16.80
C ASN A 125 -15.96 7.13 15.29
N VAL A 126 -15.71 6.02 14.60
CA VAL A 126 -15.93 5.87 13.16
C VAL A 126 -16.95 4.77 12.93
N ALA A 127 -17.95 5.04 12.09
CA ALA A 127 -18.86 4.06 11.53
C ALA A 127 -18.65 3.99 10.01
N GLU A 128 -18.44 2.79 9.48
CA GLU A 128 -18.36 2.55 8.04
C GLU A 128 -19.77 2.48 7.45
N LEU A 129 -20.02 3.18 6.35
CA LEU A 129 -21.32 3.27 5.68
C LEU A 129 -21.30 2.61 4.29
N ASN A 130 -20.54 1.53 4.17
CA ASN A 130 -20.27 0.81 2.91
C ASN A 130 -21.06 -0.52 2.80
N THR A 131 -22.04 -0.73 3.68
CA THR A 131 -22.92 -1.90 3.69
C THR A 131 -24.38 -1.45 3.74
N VAL A 132 -25.26 -2.27 3.18
CA VAL A 132 -26.71 -2.10 3.23
C VAL A 132 -27.30 -3.36 3.84
N ASP A 133 -28.06 -3.19 4.92
CA ASP A 133 -28.77 -4.29 5.57
C ASP A 133 -30.12 -4.48 4.88
N THR A 134 -30.27 -5.60 4.17
CA THR A 134 -31.53 -5.95 3.50
C THR A 134 -32.02 -7.29 4.05
N ALA A 135 -33.19 -7.30 4.70
CA ALA A 135 -33.86 -8.52 5.18
C ALA A 135 -33.00 -9.46 6.07
N GLY A 136 -32.05 -8.91 6.84
CA GLY A 136 -31.19 -9.67 7.76
C GLY A 136 -29.85 -10.13 7.17
N GLU A 137 -29.58 -9.83 5.90
CA GLU A 137 -28.28 -10.00 5.27
C GLU A 137 -27.61 -8.63 5.08
N SER A 138 -26.35 -8.51 5.50
CA SER A 138 -25.54 -7.31 5.31
C SER A 138 -24.71 -7.48 4.04
N GLU A 139 -25.03 -6.72 3.00
CA GLU A 139 -24.29 -6.76 1.72
C GLU A 139 -23.47 -5.48 1.54
N SER A 140 -22.29 -5.59 0.93
CA SER A 140 -21.52 -4.41 0.54
C SER A 140 -22.24 -3.60 -0.54
N THR A 141 -22.16 -2.28 -0.46
CA THR A 141 -22.65 -1.35 -1.52
C THR A 141 -21.94 -1.55 -2.86
N PHE A 142 -20.81 -2.26 -2.89
CA PHE A 142 -20.06 -2.60 -4.09
C PHE A 142 -20.43 -3.98 -4.68
N GLY A 143 -21.40 -4.67 -4.08
CA GLY A 143 -21.81 -6.02 -4.41
C GLY A 143 -20.74 -7.07 -4.14
N SER A 144 -20.87 -8.25 -4.75
CA SER A 144 -19.92 -9.37 -4.61
C SER A 144 -18.57 -9.16 -5.31
N ARG A 145 -18.41 -8.08 -6.10
CA ARG A 145 -17.20 -7.82 -6.88
C ARG A 145 -16.23 -6.95 -6.11
N THR A 146 -15.20 -7.58 -5.55
CA THR A 146 -14.14 -6.88 -4.81
C THR A 146 -13.04 -6.29 -5.72
N TYR A 147 -13.08 -6.53 -7.04
CA TYR A 147 -12.07 -6.04 -7.99
C TYR A 147 -12.31 -4.61 -8.49
N LEU A 148 -11.28 -3.77 -8.42
CA LEU A 148 -11.23 -2.44 -8.99
C LEU A 148 -10.49 -2.48 -10.33
N GLN A 149 -11.20 -2.23 -11.44
CA GLN A 149 -10.58 -2.22 -12.78
C GLN A 149 -9.68 -0.99 -12.97
N PRO A 150 -8.76 -1.00 -13.94
CA PRO A 150 -8.01 0.20 -14.31
C PRO A 150 -8.94 1.40 -14.55
N MET A 151 -8.58 2.54 -13.98
CA MET A 151 -9.31 3.81 -13.99
C MET A 151 -10.65 3.84 -13.24
N ASP A 152 -11.16 2.71 -12.76
CA ASP A 152 -12.35 2.69 -11.91
C ASP A 152 -12.07 3.39 -10.58
N THR A 153 -13.10 4.09 -10.09
CA THR A 153 -13.08 4.74 -8.78
C THR A 153 -14.15 4.12 -7.89
N ARG A 154 -13.78 3.81 -6.65
CA ARG A 154 -14.72 3.45 -5.59
C ARG A 154 -14.77 4.53 -4.53
N GLN A 155 -15.96 4.80 -4.04
CA GLN A 155 -16.24 5.82 -3.03
C GLN A 155 -16.64 5.10 -1.75
N TYR A 156 -15.83 5.26 -0.71
CA TYR A 156 -16.09 4.74 0.62
C TYR A 156 -16.59 5.87 1.50
N LEU A 157 -17.64 5.63 2.27
CA LEU A 157 -18.24 6.63 3.15
C LEU A 157 -18.07 6.22 4.62
N TYR A 158 -17.67 7.18 5.44
CA TYR A 158 -17.48 7.00 6.88
C TYR A 158 -18.18 8.13 7.63
N CYS A 159 -18.88 7.81 8.72
CA CYS A 159 -19.42 8.77 9.65
C CYS A 159 -18.52 8.85 10.89
N LEU A 160 -18.08 10.06 11.23
CA LEU A 160 -17.25 10.34 12.39
C LEU A 160 -18.05 11.09 13.44
N LYS A 161 -18.00 10.59 14.67
CA LYS A 161 -18.63 11.19 15.85
C LYS A 161 -17.57 11.49 16.90
N PRO A 162 -17.44 12.73 17.39
CA PRO A 162 -16.56 13.03 18.51
C PRO A 162 -16.95 12.16 19.71
N LYS A 163 -15.96 11.60 20.41
CA LYS A 163 -16.23 10.92 21.68
C LYS A 163 -16.70 11.95 22.71
N GLN A 164 -17.54 11.51 23.64
CA GLN A 164 -18.20 12.39 24.63
C GLN A 164 -17.19 13.24 25.43
N GLU A 165 -16.03 12.68 25.78
CA GLU A 165 -14.93 13.36 26.49
C GLU A 165 -14.29 14.52 25.70
N PHE A 166 -14.48 14.55 24.38
CA PHE A 166 -14.01 15.61 23.48
C PHE A 166 -15.14 16.47 22.91
N ALA A 167 -16.39 16.03 22.99
CA ALA A 167 -17.56 16.75 22.48
C ALA A 167 -17.77 18.10 23.17
N GLU A 168 -17.53 18.21 24.48
CA GLU A 168 -17.64 19.48 25.22
C GLU A 168 -16.56 20.52 24.84
N LYS A 169 -15.51 20.08 24.13
CA LYS A 169 -14.44 20.92 23.57
C LYS A 169 -14.58 21.12 22.05
N ALA A 170 -15.70 20.71 21.44
CA ALA A 170 -15.93 20.73 19.99
C ALA A 170 -15.72 22.09 19.32
N GLY A 171 -15.93 23.20 20.04
CA GLY A 171 -15.60 24.55 19.57
C GLY A 171 -14.12 24.76 19.22
N VAL A 172 -13.21 23.99 19.82
CA VAL A 172 -11.75 23.98 19.56
C VAL A 172 -11.38 22.96 18.47
N ILE A 173 -12.22 21.95 18.22
CA ILE A 173 -12.01 20.89 17.23
C ILE A 173 -12.27 21.39 15.79
N LYS A 174 -12.89 22.57 15.63
CA LYS A 174 -13.12 23.26 14.35
C LYS A 174 -11.84 23.59 13.53
N GLY A 175 -10.65 23.22 14.01
CA GLY A 175 -9.40 23.28 13.24
C GLY A 175 -8.53 22.02 13.31
N VAL A 176 -8.98 20.94 13.98
CA VAL A 176 -8.17 19.74 14.19
C VAL A 176 -8.38 18.75 13.04
N THR A 177 -7.39 18.71 12.15
CA THR A 177 -7.35 18.06 10.83
C THR A 177 -7.06 16.56 10.83
N VAL A 178 -6.93 15.93 12.01
CA VAL A 178 -6.56 14.50 12.13
C VAL A 178 -7.73 13.67 12.65
N ILE A 179 -8.60 13.29 11.72
CA ILE A 179 -9.79 12.48 11.97
C ILE A 179 -9.52 10.97 12.09
N GLY A 180 -8.39 10.52 11.52
CA GLY A 180 -8.04 9.09 11.46
C GLY A 180 -7.01 8.80 10.37
N LYS A 181 -6.76 7.51 10.15
CA LYS A 181 -5.86 7.00 9.12
C LYS A 181 -6.62 6.01 8.23
N LEU A 182 -6.63 6.26 6.93
CA LEU A 182 -7.21 5.33 5.96
C LEU A 182 -6.24 4.15 5.75
N ASP A 183 -6.67 2.95 6.12
CA ASP A 183 -5.94 1.70 5.93
C ASP A 183 -6.49 0.99 4.69
N ILE A 184 -5.62 0.81 3.70
CA ILE A 184 -5.97 0.24 2.39
C ILE A 184 -5.04 -0.95 2.18
N VAL A 185 -5.63 -2.11 1.95
CA VAL A 185 -4.93 -3.32 1.56
C VAL A 185 -5.49 -3.80 0.24
N TRP A 186 -4.61 -4.01 -0.72
CA TRP A 186 -4.97 -4.50 -2.05
C TRP A 186 -4.03 -5.61 -2.51
N LYS A 187 -4.46 -6.34 -3.54
CA LYS A 187 -3.65 -7.38 -4.19
C LYS A 187 -3.65 -7.23 -5.71
N THR A 188 -2.52 -7.50 -6.34
CA THR A 188 -2.43 -7.67 -7.79
C THR A 188 -3.09 -8.99 -8.21
N ASN A 189 -3.24 -9.18 -9.53
CA ASN A 189 -3.72 -10.43 -10.13
C ASN A 189 -2.83 -11.65 -9.81
N LEU A 190 -1.56 -11.45 -9.44
CA LEU A 190 -0.63 -12.50 -9.03
C LEU A 190 -0.52 -12.65 -7.51
N GLY A 191 -1.35 -11.93 -6.74
CA GLY A 191 -1.42 -12.07 -5.28
C GLY A 191 -0.39 -11.24 -4.51
N GLU A 192 0.39 -10.40 -5.19
CA GLU A 192 1.29 -9.45 -4.53
C GLU A 192 0.46 -8.44 -3.76
N ARG A 193 0.79 -8.22 -2.49
CA ARG A 193 0.04 -7.35 -1.57
C ARG A 193 0.68 -5.97 -1.53
N GLY A 194 -0.16 -4.93 -1.50
CA GLY A 194 0.25 -3.55 -1.23
C GLY A 194 -0.76 -2.79 -0.39
#